data_AF-A5KDJ9-F1
#
_entry.id   AF-A5KDJ9-F1
#
_cell.length_a   1.000
_cell.length_b   1.000
_cell.length_c   1.000
_cell.angle_alpha   90.00
_cell.angle_beta   90.00
_cell.angle_gamma   90.00
#
_symmetry.space_group_name_H-M   'P 1'
#
loop_
_entity.id
_entity.type
_entity.pdbx_description
1 polymer ?
#
loop_
_entity_poly.entity_id
_entity_poly.type
_entity_poly.pdbx_seq_one_letter_code
_entity_poly.pdbx_strand_id
1 'polypeptide(L)'
;MAAWRGKTNKFLHSFRNYKEPECITNYNKFEKEIKRQIAELYKNNPTGFCRNCQKIKQDIINKNDQLKVCYTLDLLRNKLIDDFEINAFMEKCLEPRKCRYNRASNVRNPPALKVKSENSCGGRNDCNKG
;
A
#
# COMPACT_ATOMS: atom_id res chain seq x y z
N MET A 1 -8.86 -10.87 -46.62
CA MET A 1 -9.62 -10.86 -45.34
C MET A 1 -9.19 -9.61 -44.58
N ALA A 2 -10.10 -8.63 -44.42
CA ALA A 2 -9.77 -7.31 -43.89
C ALA A 2 -9.27 -7.37 -42.43
N ALA A 3 -8.18 -6.66 -42.15
CA ALA A 3 -7.58 -6.56 -40.83
C ALA A 3 -8.40 -5.64 -39.92
N TRP A 4 -9.33 -6.22 -39.15
CA TRP A 4 -10.05 -5.54 -38.06
C TRP A 4 -9.16 -5.39 -36.80
N ARG A 5 -7.93 -4.86 -36.94
CA ARG A 5 -6.97 -4.74 -35.82
C ARG A 5 -6.75 -3.31 -35.27
N GLY A 6 -7.58 -2.33 -35.66
CA GLY A 6 -7.33 -0.93 -35.30
C GLY A 6 -8.26 -0.27 -34.27
N LYS A 7 -9.49 -0.78 -34.06
CA LYS A 7 -10.55 0.00 -33.39
C LYS A 7 -10.71 -0.25 -31.89
N THR A 8 -10.28 -1.40 -31.39
CA THR A 8 -10.40 -1.79 -29.97
C THR A 8 -9.45 -1.01 -29.05
N ASN A 9 -8.32 -0.53 -29.57
CA ASN A 9 -7.28 0.13 -28.77
C ASN A 9 -7.67 1.53 -28.27
N LYS A 10 -8.41 2.30 -29.08
CA LYS A 10 -8.75 3.70 -28.74
C LYS A 10 -9.79 3.77 -27.61
N PHE A 11 -10.81 2.91 -27.64
CA PHE A 11 -11.82 2.83 -26.59
C PHE A 11 -11.22 2.38 -25.25
N LEU A 12 -10.37 1.34 -25.28
CA LEU A 12 -9.67 0.86 -24.08
C LEU A 12 -8.77 1.94 -23.48
N HIS A 13 -8.03 2.68 -24.31
CA HIS A 13 -7.18 3.79 -23.87
C HIS A 13 -8.00 4.92 -23.23
N SER A 14 -9.11 5.35 -23.86
CA SER A 14 -10.01 6.37 -23.27
C SER A 14 -10.62 5.92 -21.95
N PHE A 15 -11.04 4.64 -21.85
CA PHE A 15 -11.58 4.08 -20.62
C PHE A 15 -10.53 4.01 -19.51
N ARG A 16 -9.29 3.61 -19.84
CA ARG A 16 -8.15 3.61 -18.90
C ARG A 16 -7.90 5.02 -18.34
N ASN A 17 -7.79 6.02 -19.20
CA ASN A 17 -7.54 7.41 -18.78
C ASN A 17 -8.65 7.99 -17.89
N TYR A 18 -9.90 7.57 -18.11
CA TYR A 18 -11.03 7.97 -17.27
C TYR A 18 -11.00 7.28 -15.89
N LYS A 19 -10.63 6.00 -15.85
CA LYS A 19 -10.62 5.19 -14.61
C LYS A 19 -9.36 5.37 -13.78
N GLU A 20 -8.23 5.75 -14.38
CA GLU A 20 -6.95 5.94 -13.69
C GLU A 20 -7.03 6.88 -12.47
N PRO A 21 -7.59 8.10 -12.55
CA PRO A 21 -7.68 8.98 -11.38
C PRO A 21 -8.55 8.38 -10.26
N GLU A 22 -9.66 7.73 -10.62
CA GLU A 22 -10.55 7.06 -9.65
C GLU A 22 -9.80 5.93 -8.91
N CYS A 23 -9.03 5.13 -9.66
CA CYS A 23 -8.20 4.06 -9.10
C CYS A 23 -7.13 4.59 -8.14
N ILE A 24 -6.41 5.65 -8.51
CA ILE A 24 -5.38 6.27 -7.67
C ILE A 24 -6.00 6.87 -6.41
N THR A 25 -7.10 7.61 -6.53
CA THR A 25 -7.80 8.20 -5.39
C THR A 25 -8.30 7.13 -4.41
N ASN A 26 -8.94 6.07 -4.93
CA ASN A 26 -9.44 4.97 -4.10
C ASN A 26 -8.29 4.21 -3.42
N TYR A 27 -7.20 3.93 -4.14
CA TYR A 27 -6.01 3.30 -3.57
C TYR A 27 -5.46 4.10 -2.39
N ASN A 28 -5.18 5.39 -2.60
CA ASN A 28 -4.63 6.26 -1.55
C ASN A 28 -5.56 6.37 -0.34
N LYS A 29 -6.88 6.42 -0.58
CA LYS A 29 -7.89 6.46 0.48
C LYS A 29 -7.88 5.17 1.29
N PHE A 30 -7.90 4.01 0.63
CA PHE A 30 -7.91 2.71 1.27
C PHE A 30 -6.62 2.44 2.04
N GLU A 31 -5.47 2.75 1.46
CA GLU A 31 -4.18 2.61 2.11
C GLU A 31 -4.11 3.43 3.41
N LYS A 32 -4.51 4.71 3.34
CA LYS A 32 -4.54 5.58 4.52
C LYS A 32 -5.51 5.09 5.60
N GLU A 33 -6.68 4.61 5.20
CA GLU A 33 -7.68 4.08 6.12
C GLU A 33 -7.18 2.83 6.85
N ILE A 34 -6.58 1.88 6.12
CA ILE A 34 -6.01 0.66 6.69
C ILE A 34 -4.86 0.98 7.64
N LYS A 35 -3.91 1.83 7.23
CA LYS A 35 -2.80 2.24 8.10
C LYS A 35 -3.31 2.88 9.39
N ARG A 36 -4.40 3.66 9.33
CA ARG A 36 -5.06 4.21 10.53
C ARG A 36 -5.67 3.11 11.40
N GLN A 37 -6.45 2.20 10.83
CA GLN A 37 -7.07 1.10 11.58
C GLN A 37 -6.02 0.21 12.27
N ILE A 38 -4.91 -0.08 11.58
CA ILE A 38 -3.77 -0.84 12.15
C ILE A 38 -3.16 -0.06 13.33
N ALA A 39 -2.92 1.25 13.18
CA ALA A 39 -2.38 2.07 14.26
C ALA A 39 -3.31 2.14 15.49
N GLU A 40 -4.62 2.22 15.28
CA GLU A 40 -5.63 2.20 16.33
C GLU A 40 -5.71 0.83 17.03
N LEU A 41 -5.53 -0.27 16.29
CA LEU A 41 -5.53 -1.62 16.84
C LEU A 41 -4.48 -1.79 17.94
N TYR A 42 -3.27 -1.24 17.76
CA TYR A 42 -2.19 -1.34 18.74
C TYR A 42 -2.36 -0.41 19.95
N LYS A 43 -3.15 0.66 19.82
CA LYS A 43 -3.47 1.59 20.91
C LYS A 43 -4.56 1.06 21.84
N ASN A 44 -5.50 0.27 21.29
CA ASN A 44 -6.66 -0.22 22.01
C ASN A 44 -6.37 -1.52 22.79
N ASN A 45 -7.16 -1.75 23.85
CA ASN A 45 -6.97 -2.83 24.83
C ASN A 45 -6.78 -4.24 24.22
N PRO A 46 -5.97 -5.10 24.86
CA PRO A 46 -5.64 -6.44 24.36
C PRO A 46 -6.86 -7.38 24.27
N THR A 47 -7.91 -7.11 25.05
CA THR A 47 -9.11 -7.96 25.21
C THR A 47 -9.92 -8.14 23.91
N GLY A 48 -9.74 -7.25 22.92
CA GLY A 48 -10.42 -7.32 21.62
C GLY A 48 -9.48 -7.46 20.41
N PHE A 49 -8.17 -7.57 20.65
CA PHE A 49 -7.16 -7.46 19.59
C PHE A 49 -7.40 -8.47 18.46
N CYS A 50 -7.56 -9.75 18.79
CA CYS A 50 -7.69 -10.80 17.78
C CYS A 50 -8.93 -10.65 16.90
N ARG A 51 -10.07 -10.26 17.48
CA ARG A 51 -11.29 -10.00 16.71
C ARG A 51 -11.12 -8.79 15.79
N ASN A 52 -10.54 -7.71 16.29
CA ASN A 52 -10.33 -6.50 15.52
C ASN A 52 -9.26 -6.69 14.43
N CYS A 53 -8.21 -7.45 14.73
CA CYS A 53 -7.19 -7.85 13.77
C CYS A 53 -7.82 -8.59 12.58
N GLN A 54 -8.66 -9.59 12.85
CA GLN A 54 -9.37 -10.34 11.79
C GLN A 54 -10.33 -9.46 10.98
N LYS A 55 -11.01 -8.50 11.62
CA LYS A 55 -11.84 -7.52 10.91
C LYS A 55 -11.02 -6.67 9.95
N ILE A 56 -9.87 -6.15 10.38
CA ILE A 56 -8.98 -5.35 9.53
C ILE A 56 -8.42 -6.21 8.40
N LYS A 57 -8.05 -7.47 8.67
CA LYS A 57 -7.62 -8.44 7.66
C LYS A 57 -8.66 -8.61 6.55
N GLN A 58 -9.93 -8.76 6.94
CA GLN A 58 -11.04 -8.88 5.99
C GLN A 58 -11.29 -7.58 5.23
N ASP A 59 -11.16 -6.44 5.90
CA ASP A 59 -11.31 -5.11 5.27
C ASP A 59 -10.25 -4.87 4.19
N ILE A 60 -8.99 -5.26 4.45
CA ILE A 60 -7.90 -5.24 3.46
C ILE A 60 -8.25 -6.08 2.23
N ILE A 61 -8.71 -7.31 2.42
CA ILE A 61 -9.11 -8.20 1.32
C ILE A 61 -10.24 -7.58 0.50
N ASN A 62 -11.27 -7.07 1.16
CA ASN A 62 -12.42 -6.46 0.51
C ASN A 62 -12.03 -5.20 -0.29
N LYS A 63 -11.21 -4.31 0.28
CA LYS A 63 -10.72 -3.10 -0.41
C LYS A 63 -9.79 -3.44 -1.57
N ASN A 64 -8.96 -4.49 -1.41
CA ASN A 64 -8.13 -4.98 -2.51
C ASN A 64 -8.97 -5.57 -3.66
N ASP A 65 -10.06 -6.27 -3.37
CA ASP A 65 -10.99 -6.76 -4.40
C ASP A 65 -11.73 -5.63 -5.10
N GLN A 66 -12.10 -4.56 -4.39
CA GLN A 66 -12.66 -3.34 -5.01
C GLN A 66 -11.69 -2.70 -6.03
N LEU A 67 -10.38 -2.87 -5.85
CA LEU A 67 -9.35 -2.39 -6.77
C LEU A 67 -8.97 -3.40 -7.87
N LYS A 68 -9.61 -4.58 -7.92
CA LYS A 68 -9.30 -5.64 -8.89
C LYS A 68 -9.35 -5.16 -10.34
N VAL A 69 -10.32 -4.31 -10.67
CA VAL A 69 -10.46 -3.73 -12.00
C VAL A 69 -9.26 -2.82 -12.32
N CYS A 70 -8.79 -2.04 -11.35
CA CYS A 70 -7.63 -1.18 -11.49
C CYS A 70 -6.34 -1.97 -11.76
N TYR A 71 -6.17 -3.12 -11.09
CA TYR A 71 -5.03 -4.02 -11.32
C TYR A 71 -5.11 -4.72 -12.68
N THR A 72 -6.32 -5.14 -13.10
CA THR A 72 -6.52 -5.84 -14.38
C THR A 72 -6.27 -4.93 -15.58
N LEU A 73 -6.46 -3.63 -15.41
CA LEU A 73 -6.21 -2.62 -16.43
C LEU A 73 -4.79 -2.05 -16.39
N ASP A 74 -3.93 -2.57 -15.51
CA ASP A 74 -2.57 -2.07 -15.23
C ASP A 74 -2.52 -0.58 -14.82
N LEU A 75 -3.60 -0.06 -14.22
CA LEU A 75 -3.69 1.34 -13.76
C LEU A 75 -2.98 1.54 -12.41
N LEU A 76 -2.84 0.46 -11.64
CA LEU A 76 -2.10 0.44 -10.39
C LEU A 76 -1.04 -0.65 -10.48
N ARG A 77 0.23 -0.28 -10.25
CA ARG A 77 1.36 -1.22 -10.33
C ARG A 77 1.43 -2.17 -9.15
N ASN A 78 1.13 -1.67 -7.95
CA ASN A 78 1.25 -2.42 -6.72
C ASN A 78 -0.14 -2.71 -6.16
N LYS A 79 -0.37 -3.94 -5.72
CA LYS A 79 -1.59 -4.26 -5.00
C LYS A 79 -1.49 -3.72 -3.58
N LEU A 80 -2.64 -3.43 -3.00
CA LEU A 80 -2.73 -2.94 -1.63
C LEU A 80 -2.14 -3.96 -0.64
N ILE A 81 -2.29 -5.25 -0.95
CA ILE A 81 -1.71 -6.36 -0.18
C ILE A 81 -0.20 -6.51 -0.32
N ASP A 82 0.41 -5.87 -1.32
CA ASP A 82 1.86 -5.93 -1.57
C ASP A 82 2.61 -4.82 -0.79
N ASP A 83 1.89 -3.86 -0.20
CA ASP A 83 2.50 -2.87 0.70
C ASP A 83 3.14 -3.58 1.89
N PHE A 84 4.38 -3.22 2.19
CA PHE A 84 5.19 -3.89 3.20
C PHE A 84 4.54 -3.88 4.59
N GLU A 85 3.95 -2.76 5.00
CA GLU A 85 3.32 -2.61 6.33
C GLU A 85 2.01 -3.41 6.40
N ILE A 86 1.21 -3.34 5.33
CA ILE A 86 -0.04 -4.08 5.22
C ILE A 86 0.22 -5.58 5.17
N ASN A 87 1.17 -6.04 4.35
CA ASN A 87 1.52 -7.45 4.25
C ASN A 87 2.05 -7.99 5.60
N ALA A 88 2.99 -7.27 6.21
CA ALA A 88 3.52 -7.64 7.53
C ALA A 88 2.42 -7.69 8.61
N PHE A 89 1.41 -6.82 8.52
CA PHE A 89 0.23 -6.89 9.39
C PHE A 89 -0.61 -8.14 9.13
N MET A 90 -0.91 -8.44 7.86
CA MET A 90 -1.70 -9.61 7.45
C MET A 90 -1.09 -10.94 7.91
N GLU A 91 0.24 -11.05 7.86
CA GLU A 91 1.01 -12.20 8.34
C GLU A 91 0.98 -12.34 9.87
N LYS A 92 1.13 -11.22 10.59
CA LYS A 92 1.04 -11.20 12.07
C LYS A 92 -0.37 -11.47 12.57
N CYS A 93 -1.38 -11.17 11.76
CA CYS A 93 -2.77 -11.42 12.06
C CYS A 93 -3.14 -12.90 11.83
N LEU A 94 -2.70 -13.74 12.77
CA LEU A 94 -2.99 -15.17 12.79
C LEU A 94 -4.46 -15.46 13.08
N GLU A 95 -4.92 -16.65 12.69
CA GLU A 95 -6.29 -17.12 12.96
C GLU A 95 -6.66 -17.03 14.45
N PRO A 96 -7.95 -16.88 14.81
CA PRO A 96 -8.39 -16.68 16.19
C PRO A 96 -7.80 -17.66 17.21
N ARG A 97 -7.61 -18.93 16.81
CA ARG A 97 -7.03 -19.98 17.67
C ARG A 97 -5.54 -19.81 17.98
N LYS A 98 -4.81 -19.12 17.10
CA LYS A 98 -3.36 -18.87 17.19
C LYS A 98 -3.03 -17.39 17.41
N CYS A 99 -4.04 -16.53 17.40
CA CYS A 99 -3.86 -15.11 17.58
C CYS A 99 -3.43 -14.79 19.01
N ARG A 100 -2.34 -14.04 19.10
CA ARG A 100 -1.81 -13.51 20.37
C ARG A 100 -1.64 -12.01 20.22
N TYR A 101 -1.91 -11.28 21.29
CA TYR A 101 -1.53 -9.88 21.38
C TYR A 101 -0.02 -9.79 21.44
N ASN A 102 0.62 -9.74 20.27
CA ASN A 102 2.00 -9.37 20.16
C ASN A 102 2.00 -7.86 19.96
N ARG A 103 2.22 -7.10 21.05
CA ARG A 103 2.61 -5.69 20.97
C ARG A 103 3.98 -5.65 20.31
N ALA A 104 4.02 -5.87 18.99
CA ALA A 104 5.24 -5.72 18.22
C ALA A 104 5.66 -4.28 18.43
N SER A 105 6.70 -4.10 19.25
CA SER A 105 7.42 -2.86 19.44
C SER A 105 7.57 -2.21 18.08
N ASN A 106 7.10 -0.96 17.98
CA ASN A 106 7.15 -0.08 16.82
C ASN A 106 8.08 -0.62 15.74
N VAL A 107 7.51 -1.15 14.65
CA VAL A 107 8.28 -1.50 13.46
C VAL A 107 9.05 -0.25 13.09
N ARG A 108 10.33 -0.31 13.42
CA ARG A 108 11.35 0.70 13.19
C ARG A 108 11.21 1.11 11.74
N ASN A 109 11.02 2.41 11.54
CA ASN A 109 10.89 3.17 10.28
C ASN A 109 11.08 2.36 8.99
N PRO A 110 10.24 2.58 7.95
CA PRO A 110 10.52 2.02 6.62
C PRO A 110 11.99 2.33 6.29
N PRO A 111 12.75 1.35 5.73
CA PRO A 111 14.14 1.60 5.38
C PRO A 111 14.12 2.85 4.52
N ALA A 112 14.73 3.92 5.04
CA ALA A 112 14.82 5.19 4.35
C ALA A 112 15.22 4.84 2.93
N LEU A 113 14.35 5.15 1.96
CA LEU A 113 14.72 5.19 0.55
C LEU A 113 16.05 5.92 0.56
N LYS A 114 17.15 5.20 0.32
CA LYS A 114 18.46 5.79 0.11
C LYS A 114 18.34 6.51 -1.24
N VAL A 115 17.65 7.64 -1.23
CA VAL A 115 17.95 8.73 -2.13
C VAL A 115 19.41 8.98 -1.82
N LYS A 116 20.28 8.57 -2.75
CA LYS A 116 21.67 9.01 -2.77
C LYS A 116 21.60 10.53 -2.65
N SER A 117 21.87 11.05 -1.45
CA SER A 117 22.26 12.44 -1.31
C SER A 117 23.62 12.51 -1.97
N GLU A 118 23.59 12.84 -3.25
CA GLU A 118 24.71 13.49 -3.88
C GLU A 118 25.10 14.68 -2.99
N ASN A 119 26.42 14.82 -2.81
CA ASN A 119 27.13 16.00 -2.32
C ASN A 119 27.41 15.99 -0.81
N SER A 120 28.46 15.24 -0.47
CA SER A 120 29.29 15.43 0.71
C SER A 120 29.90 16.84 0.74
N CYS A 121 29.45 17.68 1.68
CA CYS A 121 30.26 18.74 2.27
C CYS A 121 30.03 18.71 3.79
N GLY A 122 30.79 17.85 4.46
CA GLY A 122 30.86 17.80 5.91
C GLY A 122 32.09 18.57 6.39
N GLY A 123 31.89 19.56 7.26
CA GLY A 123 32.96 20.20 8.01
C GLY A 123 33.26 21.63 7.59
N ARG A 124 33.42 22.50 8.59
CA ARG A 124 33.87 23.89 8.45
C ARG A 124 35.19 23.94 7.67
N ASN A 125 35.22 24.83 6.68
CA ASN A 125 36.38 25.34 5.95
C ASN A 125 36.97 24.38 4.90
N ASP A 126 36.44 24.41 3.67
CA ASP A 126 37.19 24.77 2.45
C ASP A 126 36.30 24.46 1.22
N CYS A 127 35.53 25.46 0.75
CA CYS A 127 34.92 25.40 -0.58
C CYS A 127 35.71 26.37 -1.47
N ASN A 128 36.91 25.97 -1.90
CA ASN A 128 37.71 26.75 -2.83
C ASN A 128 37.32 26.44 -4.29
N LYS A 129 36.72 27.47 -4.90
CA LYS A 129 36.98 28.03 -6.23
C LYS A 129 37.59 27.14 -7.32
N GLY A 130 36.84 27.00 -8.42
CA GLY A 130 37.29 26.66 -9.77
C GLY A 130 36.28 27.19 -10.76
#